data_AF-A0A2T6C339-F1
#
_entry.id   AF-A0A2T6C339-F1
#
_cell.length_a   1.000
_cell.length_b   1.000
_cell.length_c   1.000
_cell.angle_alpha   90.00
_cell.angle_beta   90.00
_cell.angle_gamma   90.00
#
_symmetry.space_group_name_H-M   'P 1'
#
loop_
_entity.id
_entity.type
_entity.pdbx_description
1 polymer ?
#
loop_
_entity_poly.entity_id
_entity_poly.type
_entity_poly.pdbx_seq_one_letter_code
_entity_poly.pdbx_strand_id
1 'polypeptide(L)'
;MNSVKLIKNNHSKAQRWWVFVVRLVGFLVFVIPLIQPMYSYMIIGMEEVEFSKTRTILVIVGFVTCSNGKLIGIVNNNVGMFIRQALKKLIS
;
A
#
# COMPACT_ATOMS: atom_id res chain seq x y z
N MET A 1 8.95 -29.62 -9.28
CA MET A 1 9.55 -28.35 -8.80
C MET A 1 8.95 -27.20 -9.60
N ASN A 2 8.04 -26.42 -9.00
CA ASN A 2 7.52 -25.21 -9.64
C ASN A 2 8.67 -24.18 -9.65
N SER A 3 9.22 -23.90 -10.83
CA SER A 3 10.20 -22.84 -11.00
C SER A 3 9.56 -21.53 -10.57
N VAL A 4 10.07 -20.96 -9.49
CA VAL A 4 9.77 -19.59 -9.09
C VAL A 4 10.16 -18.73 -10.28
N LYS A 5 9.17 -18.32 -11.08
CA LYS A 5 9.38 -17.38 -12.18
C LYS A 5 9.93 -16.12 -11.53
N LEU A 6 11.25 -15.92 -11.64
CA LEU A 6 11.90 -14.67 -11.33
C LEU A 6 11.23 -13.62 -12.20
N ILE A 7 10.33 -12.84 -11.59
CA ILE A 7 9.65 -11.73 -12.25
C ILE A 7 10.77 -10.81 -12.71
N LYS A 8 11.03 -10.82 -14.03
CA LYS A 8 12.09 -10.05 -14.66
C LYS A 8 11.93 -8.61 -14.18
N ASN A 9 12.89 -8.13 -13.39
CA ASN A 9 12.88 -6.81 -12.79
C ASN A 9 13.22 -5.81 -13.92
N ASN A 10 12.27 -5.59 -14.82
CA ASN A 10 12.40 -4.57 -15.85
C ASN A 10 12.32 -3.23 -15.12
N HIS A 11 13.48 -2.62 -14.82
CA HIS A 11 13.61 -1.28 -14.24
C HIS A 11 13.05 -0.21 -15.18
N SER A 12 11.75 -0.23 -15.43
CA SER A 12 11.04 0.73 -16.26
C SER A 12 10.75 1.99 -15.45
N LYS A 13 10.85 3.16 -16.08
CA LYS A 13 10.44 4.45 -15.49
C LYS A 13 9.02 4.38 -14.93
N ALA A 14 8.11 3.66 -15.59
CA ALA A 14 6.74 3.47 -15.15
C ALA A 14 6.64 2.70 -13.81
N GLN A 15 7.46 1.65 -13.61
CA GLN A 15 7.48 0.91 -12.34
C GLN A 15 7.98 1.78 -11.19
N ARG A 16 9.01 2.61 -11.46
CA ARG A 16 9.55 3.52 -10.45
C ARG A 16 8.52 4.59 -10.05
N TRP A 17 7.80 5.13 -11.04
CA TRP A 17 6.72 6.10 -10.80
C TRP A 17 5.54 5.48 -10.05
N TRP A 18 5.13 4.26 -10.42
CA TRP A 18 4.11 3.51 -9.68
C TRP A 18 4.49 3.31 -8.20
N VAL A 19 5.71 2.82 -7.96
CA VAL A 19 6.19 2.63 -6.58
C VAL A 19 6.19 3.96 -5.83
N PHE A 20 6.60 5.05 -6.46
CA PHE A 20 6.56 6.38 -5.84
C PHE A 20 5.13 6.81 -5.48
N VAL A 21 4.17 6.68 -6.39
CA VAL A 21 2.77 7.05 -6.14
C VAL A 21 2.17 6.21 -5.01
N VAL A 22 2.35 4.88 -5.03
CA VAL A 22 1.84 4.00 -3.97
C VAL A 22 2.48 4.33 -2.61
N ARG A 23 3.78 4.65 -2.61
CA ARG A 23 4.48 5.10 -1.40
C ARG A 23 3.92 6.41 -0.87
N LEU A 24 3.68 7.38 -1.76
CA LEU A 24 3.12 8.67 -1.38
C LEU A 24 1.71 8.53 -0.79
N VAL A 25 0.85 7.73 -1.42
CA VAL A 25 -0.49 7.44 -0.91
C VAL A 25 -0.43 6.73 0.44
N GLY A 26 0.39 5.68 0.57
CA GLY A 26 0.57 4.99 1.85
C GLY A 26 1.09 5.91 2.95
N PHE A 27 2.03 6.80 2.63
CA PHE A 27 2.55 7.80 3.54
C PHE A 27 1.46 8.77 4.03
N LEU A 28 0.62 9.29 3.13
CA LEU A 28 -0.49 10.16 3.51
C LEU A 28 -1.49 9.44 4.42
N VAL A 29 -1.86 8.20 4.08
CA VAL A 29 -2.77 7.36 4.88
C VAL A 29 -2.15 7.02 6.25
N PHE A 30 -0.83 6.94 6.34
CA PHE A 30 -0.11 6.74 7.61
C PHE A 30 -0.09 8.02 8.46
N VAL A 31 0.23 9.17 7.87
CA VAL A 31 0.48 10.41 8.61
C VAL A 31 -0.81 11.12 9.03
N ILE A 32 -1.80 11.23 8.15
CA ILE A 32 -3.07 11.95 8.44
C ILE A 32 -3.72 11.50 9.76
N PRO A 33 -3.93 10.20 10.03
CA PRO A 33 -4.52 9.75 11.29
C PRO A 33 -3.66 10.07 12.53
N LEU A 34 -2.36 10.35 12.37
CA LEU A 34 -1.45 10.71 13.45
C LEU A 34 -1.44 12.21 13.77
N ILE A 35 -1.93 13.07 12.88
CA ILE A 35 -1.91 14.53 13.08
C ILE A 35 -2.69 14.94 14.33
N GLN A 36 -3.94 14.46 14.46
CA GLN A 36 -4.79 14.81 15.60
C GLN A 36 -4.20 14.34 16.96
N PRO A 37 -3.77 13.07 17.15
CA PRO A 37 -3.20 12.66 18.42
C PRO A 37 -1.87 13.37 18.72
N MET A 38 -1.04 13.64 17.71
CA MET A 38 0.16 14.45 17.89
C MET A 38 -0.17 15.87 18.37
N TYR A 39 -1.17 16.51 17.76
CA TYR A 39 -1.63 17.84 18.17
C TYR A 39 -2.17 17.84 19.61
N SER A 40 -3.03 16.87 19.96
CA SER A 40 -3.59 16.74 21.31
C SER A 40 -2.51 16.52 22.37
N TYR A 41 -1.50 15.70 22.08
CA TYR A 41 -0.41 15.43 23.02
C TYR A 41 0.55 16.62 23.15
N MET A 42 0.97 17.22 22.03
CA MET A 42 2.01 18.26 22.02
C MET A 42 1.50 19.66 22.37
N ILE A 43 0.24 19.99 22.05
CA ILE A 43 -0.28 21.36 22.16
C ILE A 43 -1.31 21.48 23.29
N ILE A 44 -2.21 20.51 23.41
CA ILE A 44 -3.27 20.53 24.43
C ILE A 44 -2.77 19.92 25.75
N GLY A 45 -1.72 19.09 25.71
CA GLY A 45 -1.14 18.46 26.90
C GLY A 45 -2.00 17.33 27.47
N MET A 46 -2.76 16.64 26.62
CA MET A 46 -3.56 15.49 27.04
C MET A 46 -2.65 14.29 27.32
N GLU A 47 -2.75 13.69 28.52
CA GLU A 47 -1.94 12.53 28.92
C GLU A 47 -2.33 11.27 28.15
N GLU A 48 -3.62 11.10 27.83
CA GLU A 48 -4.14 9.95 27.09
C GLU A 48 -5.00 10.40 25.91
N VAL A 49 -4.65 9.91 24.72
CA VAL A 49 -5.46 10.10 23.50
C VAL A 49 -5.94 8.74 23.04
N GLU A 50 -7.25 8.50 23.15
CA GLU A 50 -7.83 7.23 22.70
C GLU A 50 -7.61 7.03 21.20
N PHE A 51 -7.00 5.89 20.87
CA PHE A 51 -6.80 5.47 19.50
C PHE A 51 -7.96 4.59 19.06
N SER A 52 -8.84 5.13 18.21
CA SER A 52 -9.94 4.33 17.68
C SER A 52 -9.42 3.17 16.83
N LYS A 53 -10.12 2.04 16.85
CA LYS A 53 -9.76 0.84 16.06
C LYS A 53 -9.56 1.18 14.58
N THR A 54 -10.43 2.02 14.01
CA THR A 54 -10.34 2.48 12.62
C THR A 54 -9.05 3.24 12.36
N ARG A 55 -8.64 4.12 13.29
CA ARG A 55 -7.40 4.87 13.18
C ARG A 55 -6.19 3.95 13.22
N THR A 56 -6.16 2.98 14.14
CA THR A 56 -5.10 1.98 14.22
C THR A 56 -4.97 1.20 12.91
N ILE A 57 -6.10 0.76 12.34
CA ILE A 57 -6.11 0.07 11.05
C ILE A 57 -5.54 0.96 9.94
N LEU A 58 -5.95 2.22 9.87
CA LEU A 58 -5.44 3.16 8.84
C LEU A 58 -3.93 3.39 8.96
N VAL A 59 -3.41 3.55 10.18
CA VAL A 59 -1.97 3.69 10.43
C VAL A 59 -1.22 2.44 9.96
N ILE A 60 -1.69 1.25 10.34
CA ILE A 60 -1.05 -0.01 9.93
C ILE A 60 -1.11 -0.18 8.40
N VAL A 61 -2.28 0.05 7.79
CA VAL A 61 -2.47 -0.06 6.34
C VAL A 61 -1.57 0.94 5.62
N GLY A 62 -1.58 2.21 6.02
CA GLY A 62 -0.72 3.25 5.44
C GLY A 62 0.76 2.89 5.53
N PHE A 63 1.21 2.41 6.70
CA PHE A 63 2.60 1.99 6.91
C PHE A 63 3.00 0.81 6.02
N VAL A 64 2.16 -0.23 5.95
CA VAL A 64 2.41 -1.41 5.12
C VAL A 64 2.40 -1.04 3.64
N THR A 65 1.45 -0.22 3.20
CA THR A 65 1.35 0.27 1.82
C THR A 65 2.56 1.11 1.43
N CYS A 66 3.00 2.02 2.31
CA CYS A 66 4.20 2.83 2.10
C CYS A 66 5.47 1.98 2.03
N SER A 67 5.60 0.98 2.90
CA SER A 67 6.79 0.13 2.93
C SER A 67 6.88 -0.80 1.71
N ASN A 68 5.73 -1.27 1.20
CA ASN A 68 5.64 -2.39 0.26
C ASN A 68 5.13 -2.03 -1.16
N GLY A 69 5.31 -0.79 -1.62
CA GLY A 69 4.81 -0.35 -2.94
C GLY A 69 5.22 -1.23 -4.14
N LYS A 70 6.38 -1.91 -4.08
CA LYS A 70 6.81 -2.87 -5.12
C LYS A 70 5.97 -4.15 -5.13
N LEU A 71 5.66 -4.70 -3.96
CA LEU A 71 4.83 -5.90 -3.82
C LEU A 71 3.39 -5.63 -4.28
N ILE A 72 2.84 -4.46 -3.97
CA ILE A 72 1.52 -4.04 -4.44
C ILE A 72 1.46 -4.03 -5.97
N GLY A 73 2.51 -3.50 -6.63
CA GLY A 73 2.60 -3.53 -8.09
C GLY A 73 2.67 -4.95 -8.67
N ILE A 74 3.40 -5.87 -8.01
CA ILE A 74 3.49 -7.28 -8.43
C ILE A 74 2.15 -7.98 -8.30
N VAL A 75 1.48 -7.83 -7.16
CA VAL A 75 0.16 -8.43 -6.91
C VAL A 75 -0.85 -7.88 -7.92
N ASN A 76 -0.89 -6.57 -8.14
CA ASN A 76 -1.80 -5.96 -9.10
C ASN A 76 -1.57 -6.49 -10.53
N ASN A 77 -0.32 -6.62 -10.95
CA ASN A 77 0.01 -7.17 -12.27
C ASN A 77 -0.40 -8.65 -12.40
N ASN A 78 -0.21 -9.44 -11.35
CA ASN A 78 -0.62 -10.85 -11.33
C ASN A 78 -2.15 -11.00 -11.36
N VAL A 79 -2.88 -10.17 -10.61
CA VAL A 79 -4.36 -10.13 -10.64
C VAL A 79 -4.86 -9.74 -12.04
N GLY A 80 -4.26 -8.72 -12.66
CA GLY A 80 -4.61 -8.32 -14.03
C GLY A 80 -4.38 -9.44 -15.05
N MET A 81 -3.28 -10.19 -14.94
CA MET A 81 -3.04 -11.36 -15.80
C MET A 81 -4.06 -12.47 -15.57
N PHE A 82 -4.41 -12.74 -14.31
CA PHE A 82 -5.43 -13.74 -13.96
C PHE A 82 -6.79 -13.38 -14.55
N ILE A 83 -7.24 -12.13 -14.38
CA ILE A 83 -8.50 -11.64 -14.95
C ILE A 83 -8.49 -11.76 -16.47
N ARG A 84 -7.39 -11.39 -17.13
CA ARG A 84 -7.27 -11.49 -18.59
C ARG A 84 -7.36 -12.93 -19.07
N GLN A 85 -6.78 -13.88 -18.34
CA GLN A 85 -6.89 -15.31 -18.68
C GLN A 85 -8.31 -15.85 -18.45
N ALA A 86 -8.95 -15.46 -17.35
CA ALA A 86 -10.33 -15.82 -17.07
C ALA A 86 -11.29 -15.31 -18.16
N LEU A 87 -11.13 -14.05 -18.57
CA LEU A 87 -11.93 -13.46 -19.66
C LEU A 87 -11.68 -14.15 -21.01
N LYS A 88 -10.43 -14.48 -21.35
CA LYS A 88 -10.13 -15.24 -22.57
C LYS A 88 -10.79 -16.62 -22.57
N LYS A 89 -10.88 -17.28 -21.42
CA LYS A 89 -11.52 -18.59 -21.27
C LYS A 89 -13.06 -18.51 -21.28
N LEU A 90 -13.62 -17.33 -21.07
CA LEU A 90 -15.07 -17.06 -21.13
C LEU A 90 -15.54 -16.69 -22.55
N ILE A 91 -14.64 -16.12 -23.35
CA ILE A 91 -14.90 -15.70 -24.74
C ILE A 91 -14.57 -16.82 -25.74
N SER A 92 -13.72 -17.76 -25.36
CA SER A 92 -13.45 -19.01 -26.10
C SER A 92 -14.40 -20.12 -25.67
#